data_AF-A0A6P6YJW0-F1
#
_entry.id   AF-A0A6P6YJW0-F1
#
_cell.length_a   1.000
_cell.length_b   1.000
_cell.length_c   1.000
_cell.angle_alpha   90.00
_cell.angle_beta   90.00
_cell.angle_gamma   90.00
#
_symmetry.space_group_name_H-M   'P 1'
#
loop_
_entity.id
_entity.type
_entity.pdbx_description
1 polymer ?
#
loop_
_entity_poly.entity_id
_entity_poly.type
_entity_poly.pdbx_seq_one_letter_code
_entity_poly.pdbx_strand_id
1 'polypeptide(L)' 'MPPVTPAIWSDVKIANHFGPVCPQRLPNNLRNETLALQSMTKGRLKLLRKWNEMLKNQSEDCLYLNIYTPFGGK' A
#
# COMPACT_ATOMS: atom_id res chain seq x y z
N MET A 1 8.51 -13.34 14.34
CA MET A 1 8.49 -12.42 15.50
C MET A 1 7.11 -11.80 15.59
N PRO A 2 6.43 -11.80 16.74
CA PRO A 2 5.18 -11.07 16.89
C PRO A 2 5.45 -9.56 16.76
N PRO A 3 4.48 -8.76 16.30
CA PRO A 3 4.62 -7.30 16.30
C PRO A 3 4.78 -6.81 17.75
N VAL A 4 5.67 -5.84 17.93
CA VAL A 4 5.93 -5.20 19.23
C VAL A 4 5.45 -3.75 19.19
N THR A 5 5.33 -3.13 20.36
CA THR A 5 5.01 -1.71 20.49
C THR A 5 6.04 -0.87 19.71
N PRO A 6 5.61 0.14 18.94
CA PRO A 6 6.55 1.02 18.23
C PRO A 6 7.46 1.77 19.22
N ALA A 7 8.66 2.11 18.76
CA ALA A 7 9.58 2.92 19.56
C ALA A 7 8.98 4.29 19.88
N ILE A 8 9.16 4.75 21.11
CA ILE A 8 8.83 6.11 21.53
C ILE A 8 9.85 7.07 20.89
N TRP A 9 9.38 8.21 20.41
CA TRP A 9 10.23 9.24 19.80
C TRP A 9 10.14 10.55 20.61
N SER A 10 11.23 11.34 20.63
CA SER A 10 11.32 12.58 21.41
C SER A 10 10.65 13.79 20.73
N ASP A 11 10.74 13.85 19.40
CA ASP A 11 10.39 15.06 18.63
C ASP A 11 9.09 14.91 17.81
N VAL A 12 8.77 15.86 16.95
CA VAL A 12 7.59 15.76 16.08
C VAL A 12 7.87 14.84 14.89
N LYS A 13 7.14 13.73 14.78
CA LYS A 13 7.19 12.84 13.61
C LYS A 13 6.25 13.34 12.51
N ILE A 14 6.79 13.62 11.33
CA ILE A 14 6.01 14.07 10.17
C ILE A 14 5.27 12.87 9.54
N ALA A 15 3.95 12.97 9.39
CA ALA A 15 3.07 11.93 8.84
C ALA A 15 2.17 12.46 7.71
N ASN A 16 2.78 13.14 6.73
CA ASN A 16 2.10 13.76 5.58
C ASN A 16 2.19 12.95 4.28
N HIS A 17 2.87 11.81 4.29
CA HIS A 17 2.98 10.89 3.16
C HIS A 17 2.75 9.45 3.64
N PHE A 18 2.36 8.58 2.70
CA PHE A 18 2.25 7.15 2.99
C PHE A 18 3.63 6.54 3.25
N GLY A 19 3.72 5.71 4.30
CA GLY A 19 4.85 4.81 4.50
C GLY A 19 4.95 3.74 3.41
N PRO A 20 6.06 2.98 3.36
CA PRO A 20 6.19 1.85 2.44
C PRO A 20 5.13 0.78 2.76
N VAL A 21 4.64 0.11 1.71
CA VAL A 21 3.73 -1.03 1.87
C VAL A 21 4.54 -2.31 2.16
N CYS A 22 3.86 -3.33 2.69
CA CYS A 22 4.53 -4.60 2.96
C CYS A 22 4.97 -5.33 1.69
N PRO A 23 6.02 -6.18 1.77
CA PRO A 23 6.52 -6.90 0.62
C PRO A 23 5.46 -7.83 0.05
N GLN A 24 5.14 -7.67 -1.23
CA GLN A 24 4.12 -8.46 -1.92
C GLN A 24 4.54 -8.77 -3.35
N ARG A 25 4.20 -9.97 -3.81
CA ARG A 25 4.44 -10.40 -5.18
C ARG A 25 3.24 -10.06 -6.05
N LEU A 26 3.36 -9.00 -6.84
CA LEU A 26 2.36 -8.68 -7.85
C LEU A 26 2.46 -9.65 -9.05
N PRO A 27 1.36 -9.92 -9.76
CA PRO A 27 1.41 -10.74 -10.97
C PRO A 27 2.30 -10.12 -12.04
N ASN A 28 3.19 -10.92 -12.64
CA ASN A 28 4.11 -10.44 -13.69
C ASN A 28 3.39 -10.08 -15.00
N ASN A 29 2.17 -10.58 -15.19
CA ASN A 29 1.38 -10.42 -16.41
C ASN A 29 0.56 -9.11 -16.46
N LEU A 30 0.69 -8.19 -15.50
CA LEU A 30 -0.08 -6.93 -15.49
C LEU A 30 0.10 -6.06 -16.75
N ARG A 31 1.25 -6.19 -17.43
CA ARG A 31 1.55 -5.48 -18.69
C ARG A 31 0.88 -6.10 -19.90
N ASN A 32 0.67 -7.42 -19.93
CA ASN A 32 0.08 -8.12 -21.07
C ASN A 32 -1.36 -8.51 -20.75
N GLU A 33 -2.32 -7.78 -21.32
CA GLU A 33 -3.74 -7.95 -21.02
C GLU A 33 -4.25 -9.35 -21.37
N THR A 34 -3.88 -9.90 -22.54
CA THR A 34 -4.35 -11.21 -22.98
C THR A 34 -3.90 -12.31 -22.02
N LEU A 35 -2.64 -12.27 -21.57
CA LEU A 35 -2.11 -13.22 -20.57
C LEU A 35 -2.65 -12.95 -19.17
N ALA A 36 -2.97 -11.71 -18.83
CA ALA A 36 -3.59 -11.36 -17.55
C ALA A 36 -5.01 -11.91 -17.44
N LEU A 37 -5.79 -11.79 -18.50
CA LEU A 37 -7.19 -12.22 -18.51
C LEU A 37 -7.37 -13.74 -18.49
N GLN A 38 -6.31 -14.50 -18.76
CA GLN A 38 -6.29 -15.95 -18.53
C GLN A 38 -6.27 -16.31 -17.04
N SER A 39 -5.71 -15.45 -16.17
CA SER A 39 -5.54 -15.74 -14.74
C SER A 39 -6.37 -14.85 -13.80
N MET A 40 -6.92 -13.73 -14.28
CA MET A 40 -7.74 -12.83 -13.47
C MET A 40 -8.83 -12.13 -14.28
N THR A 41 -9.88 -11.67 -13.60
CA THR A 41 -10.97 -10.92 -14.23
C THR A 41 -10.53 -9.52 -14.68
N LYS A 42 -11.21 -8.96 -15.69
CA LYS A 42 -10.98 -7.58 -16.17
C LYS A 42 -11.02 -6.53 -15.05
N GLY A 43 -11.97 -6.67 -14.12
CA GLY A 43 -12.10 -5.76 -12.98
C GLY A 43 -10.88 -5.80 -12.04
N ARG A 44 -10.38 -7.00 -11.74
CA ARG A 44 -9.17 -7.18 -10.91
C ARG A 44 -7.93 -6.61 -11.60
N LEU A 45 -7.77 -6.84 -12.91
CA LEU A 45 -6.67 -6.27 -13.68
C LEU A 45 -6.67 -4.74 -13.65
N LYS A 46 -7.85 -4.12 -13.84
CA LYS A 46 -8.01 -2.66 -13.78
C LYS A 46 -7.61 -2.10 -12.41
N LEU A 47 -8.03 -2.76 -11.32
CA LEU A 47 -7.69 -2.36 -9.96
C LEU A 47 -6.18 -2.44 -9.71
N LEU A 48 -5.55 -3.57 -10.06
CA LEU A 48 -4.11 -3.77 -9.88
C LEU A 48 -3.28 -2.79 -10.71
N ARG A 49 -3.71 -2.49 -11.95
CA ARG A 49 -3.06 -1.44 -12.76
C ARG A 49 -3.14 -0.07 -12.09
N LYS A 50 -4.31 0.29 -11.52
CA LYS A 50 -4.49 1.56 -10.80
C LYS A 50 -3.60 1.66 -9.56
N TRP A 51 -3.47 0.57 -8.81
CA TRP A 51 -2.68 0.56 -7.57
C TRP A 51 -1.19 0.27 -7.78
N ASN A 52 -0.78 -0.12 -8.98
CA ASN A 52 0.59 -0.49 -9.28
C ASN A 52 1.60 0.59 -8.85
N GLU A 53 1.26 1.87 -8.95
CA GLU A 53 2.15 2.96 -8.52
C GLU A 53 2.29 3.05 -7.00
N MET A 54 1.19 2.93 -6.25
CA MET A 54 1.20 3.01 -4.78
C MET A 54 1.86 1.78 -4.14
N LEU A 55 1.97 0.67 -4.87
CA LEU A 55 2.54 -0.59 -4.37
C LEU A 55 4.03 -0.77 -4.72
N LYS A 56 4.68 0.21 -5.36
CA LYS A 56 6.11 0.13 -5.73
C LYS A 56 7.05 0.24 -4.54
N ASN A 57 6.73 1.12 -3.58
CA ASN A 57 7.59 1.38 -2.43
C ASN A 57 7.33 0.32 -1.34
N GLN A 58 8.11 -0.77 -1.35
CA GLN A 58 7.92 -1.90 -0.44
C GLN A 58 9.07 -1.99 0.57
N SER A 59 8.74 -2.32 1.82
CA SER A 59 9.70 -2.53 2.91
C SER A 59 9.15 -3.56 3.89
N GLU A 60 10.02 -4.30 4.57
CA GLU A 60 9.63 -5.17 5.70
C GLU A 60 9.18 -4.34 6.92
N ASP A 61 9.73 -3.13 7.08
CA ASP A 61 9.17 -2.13 7.98
C ASP A 61 7.97 -1.45 7.30
N CYS A 62 6.78 -2.02 7.46
CA CYS A 62 5.54 -1.58 6.81
C CYS A 62 4.34 -1.42 7.76
N LEU A 63 4.58 -1.49 9.08
CA LEU A 63 3.51 -1.42 10.08
C LEU A 63 3.09 0.04 10.35
N TYR A 64 2.43 0.63 9.35
CA TYR A 64 1.92 2.00 9.38
C TYR A 64 0.39 2.04 9.24
N LEU A 65 -0.23 3.07 9.80
CA LEU A 65 -1.65 3.35 9.65
C LEU A 65 -1.87 4.79 9.18
N ASN A 66 -3.02 5.04 8.57
CA ASN A 66 -3.43 6.36 8.10
C ASN A 66 -4.70 6.77 8.82
N ILE A 67 -4.73 7.98 9.38
CA ILE A 67 -5.86 8.51 10.13
C ILE A 67 -6.48 9.66 9.34
N TYR A 68 -7.78 9.59 9.07
CA TYR A 68 -8.54 10.66 8.43
C TYR A 68 -9.57 11.18 9.42
N THR A 69 -9.47 12.45 9.77
CA THR A 69 -10.41 13.12 10.68
C THR A 69 -11.20 14.19 9.91
N PRO A 70 -12.52 14.25 10.07
CA PRO A 70 -13.31 15.30 9.44
C PRO A 70 -12.96 16.65 10.08
N PHE A 71 -12.84 17.68 9.26
CA PHE A 71 -12.72 19.06 9.72
C PHE A 71 -14.06 19.77 9.50
N GLY A 72 -14.84 19.97 10.56
CA GLY A 72 -16.17 20.57 10.45
C GLY A 72 -17.02 20.32 11.68
N GLY A 73 -16.86 21.20 12.67
CA GLY A 73 -17.68 21.27 13.87
C GLY A 73 -18.17 22.69 14.12
N LYS A 74 -18.80 23.30 13.11
CA LYS A 74 -19.85 24.32 13.19
C LYS A 74 -20.68 24.26 11.91
#